data_AF-A0A2H1JKJ1-F1
#
_entry.id   AF-A0A2H1JKJ1-F1
#
_cell.length_a   1.000
_cell.length_b   1.000
_cell.length_c   1.000
_cell.angle_alpha   90.00
_cell.angle_beta   90.00
_cell.angle_gamma   90.00
#
_symmetry.space_group_name_H-M   'P 1'
#
loop_
_entity.id
_entity.type
_entity.pdbx_description
1 polymer ?
#
loop_
_entity_poly.entity_id
_entity_poly.type
_entity_poly.pdbx_seq_one_letter_code
_entity_poly.pdbx_strand_id
1 'polypeptide(L)'
;MLCRPVTEDTGLHFASEVDGVMHACGHDMHAAALLGAVRLLKENRNAWSGTYVALFQPAEENAAGDSVKITVFGRGAHGSMPHLSVDPVVLAAAIVLRLQTIVSRETEPGEFAVVTDGASNAGSKSNTIPDRAELLLNVHTYDTAVRKRVIASIERIVRGECAAAGTPKEPTFEYFDQFPLTDNSEAVNDTITEALTEFSGTEAVQEATPATASDRGLSYEIFRCSSGIRSRS
;
A
#
# COMPACT_ATOMS: atom_id res chain seq x y z
N MET A 1 6.91 8.79 -10.00
CA MET A 1 7.95 8.91 -8.98
C MET A 1 7.62 10.14 -8.13
N LEU A 2 6.40 10.19 -7.59
CA LEU A 2 5.80 11.39 -7.01
C LEU A 2 4.72 10.98 -6.00
N CYS A 3 4.73 11.56 -4.79
CA CYS A 3 3.54 11.65 -3.95
C CYS A 3 2.57 12.61 -4.66
N ARG A 4 1.50 12.07 -5.26
CA ARG A 4 0.43 12.87 -5.89
C ARG A 4 -0.90 12.62 -5.17
N PRO A 5 -1.80 13.61 -5.09
CA PRO A 5 -1.61 15.03 -5.41
C PRO A 5 -1.32 15.83 -4.14
N VAL A 6 -0.06 16.18 -3.90
CA VAL A 6 0.34 17.10 -2.82
C VAL A 6 1.06 18.28 -3.46
N THR A 7 0.50 19.48 -3.33
CA THR A 7 1.18 20.73 -3.73
C THR A 7 2.21 21.07 -2.66
N GLU A 8 3.44 21.38 -3.09
CA GLU A 8 4.50 21.74 -2.16
C GLU A 8 4.29 23.15 -1.61
N ASP A 9 4.11 23.26 -0.28
CA ASP A 9 3.96 24.52 0.46
C ASP A 9 5.07 24.71 1.50
N THR A 10 6.30 24.32 1.13
CA THR A 10 7.46 24.38 2.03
C THR A 10 8.09 25.78 2.08
N GLY A 11 7.85 26.61 1.05
CA GLY A 11 8.48 27.93 0.89
C GLY A 11 9.98 27.87 0.59
N LEU A 12 10.52 26.69 0.28
CA LEU A 12 11.94 26.50 -0.03
C LEU A 12 12.25 27.01 -1.43
N HIS A 13 13.48 27.51 -1.63
CA HIS A 13 13.92 28.05 -2.92
C HIS A 13 14.02 27.00 -4.04
N PHE A 14 14.01 25.72 -3.67
CA PHE A 14 14.01 24.57 -4.58
C PHE A 14 12.66 23.82 -4.60
N ALA A 15 11.60 24.44 -4.07
CA ALA A 15 10.27 23.86 -4.09
C ALA A 15 9.82 23.57 -5.53
N SER A 16 8.98 22.54 -5.67
CA SER A 16 8.45 22.09 -6.96
C SER A 16 7.81 23.23 -7.75
N GLU A 17 8.21 23.36 -9.01
CA GLU A 17 7.60 24.29 -9.98
C GLU A 17 6.36 23.68 -10.65
N VAL A 18 6.03 22.42 -10.36
CA VAL A 18 4.90 21.70 -10.95
C VAL A 18 3.76 21.61 -9.94
N ASP A 19 2.59 22.14 -10.32
CA ASP A 19 1.42 22.14 -9.45
C ASP A 19 0.91 20.72 -9.12
N GLY A 20 0.53 20.51 -7.86
CA GLY A 20 0.05 19.23 -7.33
C GLY A 20 1.09 18.10 -7.31
N VAL A 21 2.37 18.44 -7.34
CA VAL A 21 3.49 17.51 -7.47
C VAL A 21 4.58 17.88 -6.45
N MET A 22 4.94 16.94 -5.57
CA MET A 22 5.99 17.12 -4.55
C MET A 22 6.76 15.80 -4.32
N HIS A 23 8.06 15.88 -4.02
CA HIS A 23 8.85 14.76 -3.48
C HIS A 23 8.65 14.60 -1.96
N ALA A 24 7.40 14.38 -1.53
CA ALA A 24 7.06 14.37 -0.11
C ALA A 24 7.61 13.17 0.68
N CYS A 25 8.06 12.11 0.00
CA CYS A 25 8.68 10.92 0.61
C CYS A 25 10.22 10.88 0.47
N GLY A 26 10.86 11.97 0.00
CA GLY A 26 12.33 12.04 -0.08
C GLY A 26 12.97 11.19 -1.18
N HIS A 27 12.21 10.78 -2.21
CA HIS A 27 12.72 9.99 -3.33
C HIS A 27 13.78 10.72 -4.18
N ASP A 28 13.75 12.04 -4.17
CA ASP A 28 14.81 12.90 -4.68
C ASP A 28 16.12 12.74 -3.88
N MET A 29 16.05 12.70 -2.55
CA MET A 29 17.19 12.43 -1.67
C MET A 29 17.77 11.04 -1.93
N HIS A 30 16.93 10.00 -2.02
CA HIS A 30 17.39 8.64 -2.32
C HIS A 30 18.11 8.58 -3.69
N ALA A 31 17.57 9.22 -4.72
CA ALA A 31 18.18 9.27 -6.03
C ALA A 31 19.52 10.05 -6.02
N ALA A 32 19.58 11.18 -5.32
CA ALA A 32 20.80 11.98 -5.19
C ALA A 32 21.90 11.23 -4.44
N ALA A 33 21.55 10.56 -3.33
CA ALA A 33 22.48 9.76 -2.54
C ALA A 33 23.06 8.60 -3.38
N LEU A 34 22.22 7.86 -4.10
CA LEU A 34 22.66 6.77 -4.97
C LEU A 34 23.56 7.28 -6.11
N LEU A 35 23.22 8.42 -6.73
CA LEU A 35 24.06 9.04 -7.75
C LEU A 35 25.45 9.44 -7.21
N GLY A 36 25.50 9.98 -5.99
CA GLY A 36 26.74 10.30 -5.29
C GLY A 36 27.61 9.06 -5.04
N ALA A 37 27.00 7.98 -4.54
CA ALA A 37 27.69 6.70 -4.32
C ALA A 37 28.25 6.13 -5.63
N VAL A 38 27.45 6.12 -6.71
CA VAL A 38 27.90 5.67 -8.05
C VAL A 38 29.10 6.47 -8.54
N ARG A 39 29.08 7.79 -8.36
CA ARG A 39 30.20 8.65 -8.72
C ARG A 39 31.46 8.28 -7.97
N LEU A 40 31.39 8.16 -6.64
CA LEU A 40 32.55 7.81 -5.81
C LEU A 40 33.11 6.43 -6.15
N LEU A 41 32.24 5.43 -6.36
CA LEU A 41 32.64 4.08 -6.78
C LEU A 41 33.31 4.09 -8.16
N LYS A 42 32.81 4.91 -9.09
CA LYS A 42 33.39 5.05 -10.43
C LYS A 42 34.75 5.76 -10.40
N GLU A 43 34.92 6.78 -9.56
CA GLU A 43 36.17 7.54 -9.47
C GLU A 43 37.27 6.74 -8.72
N ASN A 44 36.91 5.79 -7.86
CA ASN A 44 37.84 5.03 -7.02
C ASN A 44 37.94 3.55 -7.41
N ARG A 45 38.00 3.21 -8.71
CA ARG A 45 38.00 1.80 -9.19
C ARG A 45 39.12 0.92 -8.65
N ASN A 46 40.26 1.49 -8.27
CA ASN A 46 41.37 0.72 -7.71
C ASN A 46 41.17 0.35 -6.23
N ALA A 47 40.20 0.95 -5.55
CA ALA A 47 39.91 0.72 -4.14
C ALA A 47 38.91 -0.43 -3.90
N TRP A 48 38.31 -0.99 -4.95
CA TRP A 48 37.32 -2.08 -4.83
C TRP A 48 37.38 -3.03 -6.03
N SER A 49 36.78 -4.21 -5.88
CA SER A 49 36.66 -5.19 -6.96
C SER A 49 35.25 -5.77 -7.04
N GLY A 50 34.84 -6.21 -8.23
CA GLY A 50 33.53 -6.77 -8.48
C GLY A 50 32.65 -5.90 -9.39
N THR A 51 31.34 -6.03 -9.25
CA THR A 51 30.35 -5.29 -10.02
C THR A 51 29.36 -4.61 -9.08
N TYR A 52 29.16 -3.31 -9.27
CA TYR A 52 28.11 -2.55 -8.61
C TYR A 52 27.00 -2.24 -9.61
N VAL A 53 25.76 -2.56 -9.26
CA VAL A 53 24.58 -2.29 -10.10
C VAL A 53 23.72 -1.26 -9.37
N ALA A 54 23.61 -0.05 -9.92
CA ALA A 54 22.73 0.98 -9.41
C ALA A 54 21.33 0.81 -10.02
N LEU A 55 20.31 0.70 -9.17
CA LEU A 55 18.93 0.51 -9.58
C LEU A 55 18.10 1.74 -9.18
N PHE A 56 17.61 2.47 -10.19
CA PHE A 56 16.68 3.58 -9.99
C PHE A 56 15.27 3.08 -10.31
N GLN A 57 14.56 2.62 -9.28
CA GLN A 57 13.20 2.10 -9.41
C GLN A 57 12.19 3.24 -9.61
N PRO A 58 11.51 3.36 -10.77
CA PRO A 58 10.44 4.33 -10.93
C PRO A 58 9.15 3.84 -10.26
N ALA A 59 8.27 4.78 -9.92
CA ALA A 59 6.87 4.54 -9.57
C ALA A 59 6.59 3.71 -8.29
N GLU A 60 7.51 3.70 -7.32
CA GLU A 60 7.30 3.17 -5.96
C GLU A 60 5.94 3.62 -5.36
N GLU A 61 5.65 4.92 -5.42
CA GLU A 61 4.43 5.51 -4.84
C GLU A 61 3.11 5.00 -5.45
N ASN A 62 3.15 4.52 -6.70
CA ASN A 62 1.98 4.04 -7.43
C ASN A 62 1.61 2.58 -7.09
N ALA A 63 2.31 1.97 -6.13
CA ALA A 63 2.25 0.55 -5.81
C ALA A 63 1.85 0.32 -4.34
N ALA A 64 0.60 0.58 -3.94
CA ALA A 64 0.20 0.51 -2.52
C ALA A 64 -0.03 -0.92 -2.00
N GLY A 65 -0.20 -1.10 -0.67
CA GLY A 65 -0.60 -2.39 -0.08
C GLY A 65 -1.93 -2.95 -0.62
N ASP A 66 -2.30 -4.17 -0.20
CA ASP A 66 -3.45 -4.90 -0.77
C ASP A 66 -4.68 -4.01 -0.83
N SER A 67 -4.96 -3.57 -2.05
CA SER A 67 -6.10 -2.73 -2.32
C SER A 67 -7.18 -3.60 -2.93
N VAL A 68 -8.38 -3.50 -2.36
CA VAL A 68 -9.53 -4.25 -2.84
C VAL A 68 -10.66 -3.29 -3.14
N LYS A 69 -11.09 -3.31 -4.41
CA LYS A 69 -12.32 -2.65 -4.82
C LYS A 69 -13.45 -3.66 -4.67
N ILE A 70 -14.43 -3.29 -3.88
CA ILE A 70 -15.62 -4.09 -3.59
C ILE A 70 -16.80 -3.39 -4.24
N THR A 71 -17.51 -4.08 -5.13
CA THR A 71 -18.77 -3.58 -5.67
C THR A 71 -19.92 -4.41 -5.13
N VAL A 72 -20.85 -3.74 -4.48
CA VAL A 72 -22.10 -4.34 -4.01
C VAL A 72 -23.26 -3.86 -4.88
N PHE A 73 -24.20 -4.75 -5.17
CA PHE A 73 -25.30 -4.50 -6.08
C PHE A 73 -26.61 -4.41 -5.30
N GLY A 74 -27.38 -3.36 -5.58
CA GLY A 74 -28.72 -3.14 -5.05
C GLY A 74 -29.77 -3.15 -6.15
N ARG A 75 -30.94 -2.61 -5.85
CA ARG A 75 -32.00 -2.35 -6.83
C ARG A 75 -32.42 -0.90 -6.69
N GLY A 76 -32.11 -0.09 -7.70
CA GLY A 76 -32.42 1.33 -7.68
C GLY A 76 -33.93 1.61 -7.69
N ALA A 77 -34.32 2.74 -7.11
CA ALA A 77 -35.71 3.20 -7.05
C ALA A 77 -35.79 4.73 -6.87
N HIS A 78 -37.00 5.28 -6.96
CA HIS A 78 -37.24 6.66 -6.54
C HIS A 78 -37.04 6.77 -5.02
N GLY A 79 -36.42 7.86 -4.54
CA GLY A 79 -36.09 8.03 -3.11
C GLY A 79 -37.28 7.98 -2.16
N SER A 80 -38.49 8.29 -2.64
CA SER A 80 -39.73 8.18 -1.87
C SER A 80 -40.37 6.78 -1.86
N MET A 81 -39.78 5.81 -2.57
CA MET A 81 -40.31 4.43 -2.69
C MET A 81 -39.26 3.38 -2.28
N PRO A 82 -38.68 3.47 -1.07
CA PRO A 82 -37.59 2.59 -0.66
C PRO A 82 -37.99 1.11 -0.56
N HIS A 83 -39.26 0.80 -0.31
CA HIS A 83 -39.78 -0.58 -0.23
C HIS A 83 -39.70 -1.36 -1.56
N LEU A 84 -39.47 -0.68 -2.68
CA LEU A 84 -39.24 -1.32 -3.99
C LEU A 84 -37.75 -1.54 -4.29
N SER A 85 -36.86 -1.08 -3.41
CA SER A 85 -35.41 -1.05 -3.60
C SER A 85 -34.68 -2.08 -2.74
N VAL A 86 -33.42 -2.30 -3.07
CA VAL A 86 -32.40 -2.80 -2.14
C VAL A 86 -31.33 -1.72 -2.16
N ASP A 87 -31.22 -0.94 -1.08
CA ASP A 87 -30.42 0.29 -1.06
C ASP A 87 -28.93 -0.02 -0.83
N PRO A 88 -28.06 0.17 -1.84
CA PRO A 88 -26.65 -0.14 -1.70
C PRO A 88 -25.89 0.92 -0.89
N VAL A 89 -26.44 2.13 -0.68
CA VAL A 89 -25.84 3.15 0.21
C VAL A 89 -25.90 2.67 1.65
N VAL A 90 -27.07 2.19 2.08
CA VAL A 90 -27.27 1.64 3.43
C VAL A 90 -26.43 0.38 3.61
N LEU A 91 -26.40 -0.50 2.61
CA LEU A 91 -25.57 -1.71 2.62
C LEU A 91 -24.08 -1.38 2.76
N ALA A 92 -23.56 -0.41 1.99
CA ALA A 92 -22.15 0.00 2.09
C ALA A 92 -21.81 0.51 3.49
N ALA A 93 -22.67 1.35 4.08
CA ALA A 93 -22.46 1.83 5.46
C ALA A 93 -22.46 0.68 6.48
N ALA A 94 -23.37 -0.29 6.35
CA ALA A 94 -23.41 -1.47 7.22
C ALA A 94 -22.13 -2.31 7.09
N ILE A 95 -21.65 -2.50 5.86
CA ILE A 95 -20.37 -3.19 5.59
C ILE A 95 -19.23 -2.45 6.26
N VAL A 96 -19.09 -1.13 6.07
CA VAL A 96 -18.00 -0.34 6.68
C VAL A 96 -18.01 -0.53 8.20
N LEU A 97 -19.16 -0.42 8.86
CA LEU A 97 -19.25 -0.64 10.30
C LEU A 97 -18.87 -2.06 10.71
N ARG A 98 -19.26 -3.07 9.92
CA ARG A 98 -18.94 -4.47 10.21
C ARG A 98 -17.46 -4.78 10.00
N LEU A 99 -16.81 -4.20 9.00
CA LEU A 99 -15.39 -4.42 8.73
C LEU A 99 -14.50 -4.04 9.93
N GLN A 100 -14.94 -3.09 10.77
CA GLN A 100 -14.22 -2.70 11.98
C GLN A 100 -14.08 -3.85 12.99
N THR A 101 -14.93 -4.88 12.90
CA THR A 101 -14.83 -6.06 13.78
C THR A 101 -13.66 -6.97 13.45
N ILE A 102 -13.08 -6.86 12.25
CA ILE A 102 -11.93 -7.69 11.85
C ILE A 102 -10.74 -7.41 12.76
N VAL A 103 -10.30 -6.14 12.80
CA VAL A 103 -9.17 -5.75 13.65
C VAL A 103 -9.56 -5.81 15.12
N SER A 104 -10.75 -5.31 15.47
CA SER A 104 -11.10 -5.20 16.88
C SER A 104 -11.40 -6.55 17.54
N ARG A 105 -11.98 -7.54 16.84
CA ARG A 105 -12.51 -8.78 17.44
C ARG A 105 -11.94 -10.08 16.85
N GLU A 106 -11.38 -10.08 15.64
CA GLU A 106 -10.93 -11.31 14.95
C GLU A 106 -9.40 -11.45 14.84
N THR A 107 -8.67 -10.36 15.07
CA THR A 107 -7.20 -10.34 15.08
C THR A 107 -6.69 -10.68 16.49
N GLU A 108 -5.66 -11.51 16.61
CA GLU A 108 -5.15 -11.91 17.92
C GLU A 108 -4.38 -10.76 18.60
N PRO A 109 -4.41 -10.65 19.94
CA PRO A 109 -3.60 -9.67 20.64
C PRO A 109 -2.11 -9.84 20.32
N GLY A 110 -1.49 -8.79 19.77
CA GLY A 110 -0.09 -8.80 19.33
C GLY A 110 0.10 -8.95 17.81
N GLU A 111 -0.94 -9.38 17.09
CA GLU A 111 -0.94 -9.34 15.63
C GLU A 111 -1.27 -7.93 15.12
N PHE A 112 -0.60 -7.54 14.04
CA PHE A 112 -0.82 -6.24 13.41
C PHE A 112 -1.69 -6.39 12.16
N ALA A 113 -2.83 -5.69 12.17
CA ALA A 113 -3.70 -5.53 11.02
C ALA A 113 -4.35 -4.14 11.01
N VAL A 114 -4.45 -3.56 9.82
CA VAL A 114 -5.22 -2.34 9.54
C VAL A 114 -6.11 -2.62 8.34
N VAL A 115 -7.38 -2.26 8.45
CA VAL A 115 -8.35 -2.30 7.36
C VAL A 115 -8.97 -0.91 7.27
N THR A 116 -8.71 -0.22 6.17
CA THR A 116 -9.16 1.15 5.94
C THR A 116 -10.15 1.18 4.79
N ASP A 117 -11.32 1.80 4.97
CA ASP A 117 -12.18 2.22 3.86
C ASP A 117 -11.71 3.60 3.38
N GLY A 118 -11.01 3.63 2.25
CA GLY A 118 -10.44 4.85 1.69
C GLY A 118 -11.46 5.68 0.90
N ALA A 119 -12.47 5.03 0.34
CA ALA A 119 -13.57 5.70 -0.36
C ALA A 119 -14.81 4.81 -0.49
N SER A 120 -15.98 5.39 -0.22
CA SER A 120 -17.28 4.77 -0.45
C SER A 120 -18.10 5.62 -1.42
N ASN A 121 -18.37 5.10 -2.62
CA ASN A 121 -19.04 5.83 -3.70
C ASN A 121 -20.38 5.15 -4.07
N ALA A 122 -21.48 5.90 -3.98
CA ALA A 122 -22.81 5.39 -4.33
C ALA A 122 -23.76 6.50 -4.76
N GLY A 123 -24.33 6.37 -5.96
CA GLY A 123 -25.31 7.31 -6.50
C GLY A 123 -24.75 8.67 -6.92
N SER A 124 -25.62 9.47 -7.53
CA SER A 124 -25.27 10.80 -8.06
C SER A 124 -26.39 11.85 -7.92
N LYS A 125 -27.57 11.45 -7.42
CA LYS A 125 -28.74 12.32 -7.22
C LYS A 125 -29.34 12.05 -5.84
N SER A 126 -29.76 13.10 -5.16
CA SER A 126 -30.31 13.02 -3.80
C SER A 126 -31.70 12.37 -3.72
N ASN A 127 -32.47 12.34 -4.81
CA ASN A 127 -33.83 11.82 -4.85
C ASN A 127 -33.97 10.44 -5.51
N THR A 128 -32.85 9.73 -5.72
CA THR A 128 -32.81 8.42 -6.38
C THR A 128 -31.95 7.46 -5.56
N ILE A 129 -32.46 6.26 -5.29
CA ILE A 129 -31.70 5.17 -4.70
C ILE A 129 -30.89 4.51 -5.83
N PRO A 130 -29.54 4.42 -5.72
CA PRO A 130 -28.70 3.83 -6.76
C PRO A 130 -28.85 2.31 -6.84
N ASP A 131 -28.32 1.73 -7.91
CA ASP A 131 -28.32 0.29 -8.16
C ASP A 131 -27.03 -0.41 -7.70
N ARG A 132 -26.00 0.33 -7.29
CA ARG A 132 -24.75 -0.20 -6.71
C ARG A 132 -24.02 0.80 -5.83
N ALA A 133 -23.07 0.29 -5.06
CA ALA A 133 -22.06 1.05 -4.34
C ALA A 133 -20.68 0.41 -4.53
N GLU A 134 -19.64 1.24 -4.55
CA GLU A 134 -18.25 0.84 -4.70
C GLU A 134 -17.45 1.29 -3.48
N LEU A 135 -16.80 0.35 -2.80
CA LEU A 135 -15.91 0.59 -1.67
C LEU A 135 -14.47 0.32 -2.09
N LEU A 136 -13.55 1.22 -1.73
CA LEU A 136 -12.12 1.08 -1.97
C LEU A 136 -11.42 0.86 -0.64
N LEU A 137 -11.09 -0.39 -0.35
CA LEU A 137 -10.40 -0.73 0.89
C LEU A 137 -8.89 -0.84 0.67
N ASN A 138 -8.15 -0.55 1.72
CA ASN A 138 -6.73 -0.80 1.82
C ASN A 138 -6.42 -1.62 3.08
N VAL A 139 -5.57 -2.64 2.94
CA VAL A 139 -5.22 -3.58 4.02
C VAL A 139 -3.71 -3.57 4.27
N HIS A 140 -3.31 -3.41 5.53
CA HIS A 140 -1.93 -3.56 5.98
C HIS A 140 -1.81 -4.63 7.06
N THR A 141 -0.79 -5.47 6.94
CA THR A 141 -0.45 -6.54 7.89
C THR A 141 1.05 -6.78 7.86
N TYR A 142 1.64 -7.30 8.95
CA TYR A 142 3.05 -7.69 8.99
C TYR A 142 3.30 -9.19 8.75
N ASP A 143 2.25 -9.97 8.54
CA ASP A 143 2.34 -11.42 8.39
C ASP A 143 1.40 -11.93 7.29
N THR A 144 1.88 -12.88 6.49
CA THR A 144 1.12 -13.39 5.34
C THR A 144 -0.06 -14.29 5.73
N ALA A 145 -0.02 -14.96 6.88
CA ALA A 145 -1.13 -15.73 7.41
C ALA A 145 -2.21 -14.79 7.99
N VAL A 146 -1.81 -13.73 8.71
CA VAL A 146 -2.70 -12.64 9.15
C VAL A 146 -3.40 -12.02 7.93
N ARG A 147 -2.63 -11.66 6.88
CA ARG A 147 -3.15 -11.15 5.62
C ARG A 147 -4.26 -12.03 5.03
N LYS A 148 -4.00 -13.33 4.87
CA LYS A 148 -4.98 -14.28 4.31
C LYS A 148 -6.26 -14.33 5.16
N ARG A 149 -6.13 -14.34 6.48
CA ARG A 149 -7.29 -14.34 7.39
C ARG A 149 -8.09 -13.05 7.28
N VAL A 150 -7.43 -11.90 7.26
CA VAL A 150 -8.09 -10.58 7.10
C VAL A 150 -8.87 -10.52 5.79
N ILE A 151 -8.26 -10.90 4.66
CA ILE A 151 -8.94 -10.89 3.35
C ILE A 151 -10.15 -11.85 3.34
N ALA A 152 -10.00 -13.05 3.90
CA ALA A 152 -11.11 -14.00 4.02
C ALA A 152 -12.26 -13.46 4.89
N SER A 153 -11.94 -12.74 5.98
CA SER A 153 -12.93 -12.08 6.83
C SER A 153 -13.65 -10.93 6.13
N ILE A 154 -12.95 -10.12 5.33
CA ILE A 154 -13.56 -9.09 4.49
C ILE A 154 -14.59 -9.71 3.56
N GLU A 155 -14.21 -10.73 2.78
CA GLU A 155 -15.13 -11.40 1.87
C GLU A 155 -16.35 -12.00 2.58
N ARG A 156 -16.12 -12.68 3.72
CA ARG A 156 -17.20 -13.27 4.52
C ARG A 156 -18.18 -12.21 5.01
N ILE A 157 -17.69 -11.10 5.56
CA ILE A 157 -18.52 -10.02 6.07
C ILE A 157 -19.35 -9.41 4.94
N VAL A 158 -18.72 -9.06 3.83
CA VAL A 158 -19.39 -8.41 2.69
C VAL A 158 -20.48 -9.32 2.11
N ARG A 159 -20.18 -10.60 1.89
CA ARG A 159 -21.17 -11.57 1.42
C ARG A 159 -22.30 -11.76 2.43
N GLY A 160 -21.99 -11.80 3.72
CA GLY A 160 -22.99 -11.91 4.79
C GLY A 160 -23.95 -10.72 4.83
N GLU A 161 -23.43 -9.50 4.75
CA GLU A 161 -24.25 -8.28 4.72
C GLU A 161 -25.07 -8.19 3.42
N CYS A 162 -24.51 -8.60 2.27
CA CYS A 162 -25.25 -8.69 1.00
C CYS A 162 -26.42 -9.69 1.09
N ALA A 163 -26.17 -10.87 1.66
CA ALA A 163 -27.21 -11.87 1.88
C ALA A 163 -28.31 -11.37 2.82
N ALA A 164 -27.93 -10.69 3.92
CA ALA A 164 -28.88 -10.11 4.87
C ALA A 164 -29.74 -9.00 4.23
N ALA A 165 -29.15 -8.20 3.34
CA ALA A 165 -29.86 -7.15 2.60
C ALA A 165 -30.72 -7.69 1.44
N GLY A 166 -30.56 -8.94 1.05
CA GLY A 166 -31.28 -9.55 -0.08
C GLY A 166 -30.85 -8.97 -1.43
N THR A 167 -29.54 -8.78 -1.63
CA THR A 167 -29.01 -8.22 -2.88
C THR A 167 -29.38 -9.08 -4.10
N PRO A 168 -29.66 -8.46 -5.26
CA PRO A 168 -30.02 -9.21 -6.47
C PRO A 168 -28.83 -9.95 -7.12
N LYS A 169 -27.61 -9.61 -6.71
CA LYS A 169 -26.37 -10.16 -7.27
C LYS A 169 -25.31 -10.23 -6.18
N GLU A 170 -24.44 -11.24 -6.29
CA GLU A 170 -23.25 -11.39 -5.47
C GLU A 170 -22.29 -10.18 -5.63
N PRO A 171 -21.61 -9.77 -4.55
CA PRO A 171 -20.59 -8.74 -4.62
C PRO A 171 -19.39 -9.19 -5.46
N THR A 172 -18.70 -8.24 -6.07
CA THR A 172 -17.44 -8.48 -6.79
C THR A 172 -16.27 -7.90 -6.03
N PHE A 173 -15.14 -8.61 -6.08
CA PHE A 173 -13.89 -8.23 -5.45
C PHE A 173 -12.82 -8.14 -6.54
N GLU A 174 -12.18 -6.97 -6.66
CA GLU A 174 -11.06 -6.75 -7.55
C GLU A 174 -9.85 -6.37 -6.70
N TYR A 175 -8.87 -7.27 -6.67
CA TYR A 175 -7.61 -7.07 -5.95
C TYR A 175 -6.59 -6.44 -6.89
N PHE A 176 -5.96 -5.38 -6.42
CA PHE A 176 -4.90 -4.67 -7.11
C PHE A 176 -3.85 -4.23 -6.09
N ASP A 177 -2.66 -3.87 -6.59
CA ASP A 177 -1.53 -3.43 -5.79
C ASP A 177 -1.18 -4.42 -4.65
N GLN A 178 -0.75 -5.63 -5.04
CA GLN A 178 -0.37 -6.68 -4.08
C GLN A 178 1.15 -6.84 -4.03
N PHE A 179 1.75 -6.66 -2.84
CA PHE A 179 3.19 -6.81 -2.63
C PHE A 179 3.51 -7.83 -1.54
N PRO A 180 4.62 -8.55 -1.63
CA PRO A 180 5.12 -9.34 -0.52
C PRO A 180 5.63 -8.43 0.59
N LEU A 181 5.66 -8.95 1.81
CA LEU A 181 6.29 -8.27 2.94
C LEU A 181 7.77 -8.05 2.64
N THR A 182 8.27 -6.87 3.01
CA THR A 182 9.70 -6.62 3.04
C THR A 182 10.27 -7.31 4.27
N ASP A 183 10.99 -8.40 4.03
CA ASP A 183 11.64 -9.22 5.05
C ASP A 183 13.16 -9.13 4.85
N ASN A 184 13.82 -8.42 5.75
CA ASN A 184 15.27 -8.25 5.71
C ASN A 184 15.93 -9.47 6.35
N SER A 185 16.82 -10.14 5.60
CA SER A 185 17.62 -11.24 6.14
C SER A 185 18.41 -10.79 7.36
N GLU A 186 18.18 -11.43 8.51
CA GLU A 186 18.84 -11.14 9.80
C GLU A 186 20.36 -11.11 9.65
N ALA A 187 20.96 -12.13 9.03
CA ALA A 187 22.41 -12.21 8.84
C ALA A 187 22.99 -11.05 8.00
N VAL A 188 22.23 -10.58 7.00
CA VAL A 188 22.65 -9.44 6.16
C VAL A 188 22.48 -8.13 6.93
N ASN A 189 21.37 -8.00 7.66
CA ASN A 189 21.10 -6.85 8.52
C ASN A 189 22.20 -6.69 9.59
N ASP A 190 22.60 -7.77 10.23
CA ASP A 190 23.67 -7.77 11.24
C ASP A 190 25.00 -7.35 10.63
N THR A 191 25.37 -7.95 9.48
CA THR A 191 26.62 -7.62 8.78
C THR A 191 26.68 -6.12 8.40
N ILE A 192 25.56 -5.57 7.89
CA ILE A 192 25.48 -4.15 7.53
C ILE A 192 25.52 -3.26 8.78
N THR A 193 24.84 -3.66 9.85
CA THR A 193 24.80 -2.93 11.13
C THR A 193 26.18 -2.86 11.74
N GLU A 194 26.94 -3.95 11.74
CA GLU A 194 28.33 -4.00 12.20
C GLU A 194 29.22 -3.05 11.40
N ALA A 195 29.17 -3.13 10.06
CA ALA A 195 29.98 -2.29 9.19
C ALA A 195 29.64 -0.79 9.33
N LEU A 196 28.36 -0.44 9.44
CA LEU A 196 27.92 0.94 9.67
C LEU A 196 28.36 1.45 11.03
N THR A 197 28.31 0.60 12.05
CA THR A 197 28.75 0.92 13.42
C THR A 197 30.25 1.18 13.45
N GLU A 198 31.05 0.36 12.77
CA GLU A 198 32.50 0.55 12.66
C GLU A 198 32.85 1.86 11.95
N PHE A 199 32.12 2.20 10.88
CA PHE A 199 32.38 3.39 10.08
C PHE A 199 31.89 4.69 10.74
N SER A 200 30.71 4.67 11.36
CA SER A 200 29.98 5.88 11.78
C SER A 200 29.96 6.08 13.30
N GLY A 201 30.37 5.07 14.07
CA GLY A 201 30.25 5.04 15.52
C GLY A 201 28.86 4.58 16.00
N THR A 202 28.79 4.08 17.23
CA THR A 202 27.60 3.47 17.83
C THR A 202 26.43 4.44 18.03
N GLU A 203 26.68 5.74 18.17
CA GLU A 203 25.61 6.74 18.36
C GLU A 203 24.79 7.00 17.08
N ALA A 204 25.36 6.68 15.91
CA ALA A 204 24.74 6.92 14.61
C ALA A 204 23.86 5.77 14.11
N VAL A 205 23.88 4.60 14.78
CA VAL A 205 23.16 3.40 14.38
C VAL A 205 22.18 3.01 15.49
N GLN A 206 20.91 2.89 15.13
CA GLN A 206 19.84 2.52 16.07
C GLN A 206 18.97 1.43 15.48
N GLU A 207 18.55 0.49 16.31
CA GLU A 207 17.57 -0.51 15.95
C GLU A 207 16.18 0.13 15.88
N ALA A 208 15.52 -0.01 14.73
CA ALA A 208 14.17 0.50 14.51
C ALA A 208 13.14 -0.61 14.76
N THR A 209 11.99 -0.23 15.31
CA THR A 209 10.83 -1.13 15.36
C THR A 209 10.15 -1.20 13.99
N PRO A 210 9.48 -2.32 13.64
CA PRO A 210 8.78 -2.45 12.36
C PRO A 210 7.83 -1.28 12.10
N ALA A 211 8.03 -0.59 10.98
CA ALA A 211 7.23 0.54 10.56
C ALA A 211 5.98 0.09 9.79
N THR A 212 4.87 0.80 9.97
CA THR A 212 3.59 0.49 9.31
C THR A 212 3.55 0.93 7.85
N ALA A 213 4.51 1.76 7.44
CA ALA A 213 4.68 2.18 6.05
C ALA A 213 5.22 1.01 5.23
N SER A 214 4.56 0.72 4.10
CA SER A 214 5.00 -0.32 3.18
C SER A 214 6.12 0.20 2.29
N ASP A 215 7.19 -0.57 2.14
CA ASP A 215 8.16 -0.41 1.06
C ASP A 215 7.60 -1.06 -0.22
N ARG A 216 7.38 -0.25 -1.25
CA ARG A 216 6.56 -0.64 -2.42
C ARG A 216 7.45 -1.09 -3.57
N GLY A 217 7.79 -2.38 -3.57
CA GLY A 217 8.36 -3.07 -4.74
C GLY A 217 9.85 -3.39 -4.67
N LEU A 218 10.59 -2.94 -3.66
CA LEU A 218 12.01 -3.25 -3.51
C LEU A 218 12.27 -4.76 -3.43
N SER A 219 11.45 -5.47 -2.65
CA SER A 219 11.48 -6.93 -2.52
C SER A 219 11.22 -7.66 -3.85
N TYR A 220 10.35 -7.11 -4.71
CA TYR A 220 10.05 -7.67 -6.03
C TYR A 220 11.21 -7.49 -7.01
N GLU A 221 11.85 -6.32 -7.03
CA GLU A 221 12.99 -6.06 -7.90
C GLU A 221 14.24 -6.87 -7.48
N ILE A 222 14.49 -7.05 -6.18
CA ILE A 222 15.56 -7.92 -5.69
C ILE A 222 15.33 -9.37 -6.16
N PHE A 223 14.09 -9.86 -6.09
CA PHE A 223 13.73 -11.20 -6.55
C PHE A 223 13.91 -11.39 -8.07
N ARG A 224 13.64 -10.34 -8.87
CA ARG A 224 13.90 -10.33 -10.31
C ARG A 224 15.38 -10.21 -10.66
N CYS A 225 16.13 -9.43 -9.89
CA CYS A 225 17.55 -9.23 -10.13
C CYS A 225 18.33 -10.52 -9.86
N SER A 226 18.02 -11.23 -8.78
CA SER A 226 18.62 -12.55 -8.47
C SER A 226 18.30 -13.63 -9.51
N SER A 227 17.17 -13.51 -10.22
CA SER A 227 16.72 -14.46 -11.25
C SER A 227 17.00 -14.03 -12.69
N GLY A 228 17.57 -12.84 -12.91
CA GLY A 228 17.46 -12.14 -14.21
C GLY A 228 18.68 -11.37 -14.72
N ILE A 229 19.86 -11.45 -14.11
CA ILE A 229 21.08 -10.84 -14.70
C ILE A 229 21.49 -11.61 -15.96
N ARG A 230 20.87 -11.29 -17.09
CA ARG A 230 21.46 -11.52 -18.42
C ARG A 230 22.12 -10.22 -18.84
N SER A 231 23.44 -10.26 -18.96
CA SER A 231 24.24 -9.18 -19.55
C SER A 231 23.65 -8.81 -20.92
N ARG A 232 23.22 -7.56 -21.08
CA ARG A 232 23.10 -6.99 -22.42
C ARG A 232 24.51 -6.67 -22.89
N SER A 233 25.00 -7.49 -23.81
CA SER A 233 26.21 -7.26 -24.62
C SER A 233 26.02 -6.09 -25.56
#